data_AF-A0A8H7V3X8-F1
#
_entry.id   AF-A0A8H7V3X8-F1
#
_cell.length_a   1.000
_cell.length_b   1.000
_cell.length_c   1.000
_cell.angle_alpha   90.00
_cell.angle_beta   90.00
_cell.angle_gamma   90.00
#
_symmetry.space_group_name_H-M   'P 1'
#
loop_
_entity.id
_entity.type
_entity.pdbx_description
1 polymer ?
#
loop_
_entity_poly.entity_id
_entity_poly.type
_entity_poly.pdbx_seq_one_letter_code
_entity_poly.pdbx_strand_id
1 'polypeptide(L)'
;MPPKTQPKKPRKPLTPLQRKQQKRKYELIHKATVKSQYYKTLNKDAEAGEDTPDYVKEIFGTPERTIDKDGNVVELERENVEEEDQVFDLDEESSSEEEEDEKDDNEETQRLNKRQKRLEAMTRLPKPNPFKTQLQVREKRKLDSQQEKEERQKSFKEAKKARVEYYKGRSEERTKMLAKTKKGQPKMASQMDVLLGKIQKSMN
;
A
#
# COMPACT_ATOMS: atom_id res chain seq x y z
N MET A 1 46.15 7.44 -10.67
CA MET A 1 45.36 6.31 -11.22
C MET A 1 44.43 5.80 -10.12
N PRO A 2 43.11 5.72 -10.34
CA PRO A 2 42.20 5.19 -9.33
C PRO A 2 42.44 3.68 -9.11
N PRO A 3 42.31 3.17 -7.87
CA PRO A 3 42.57 1.77 -7.55
C PRO A 3 41.57 0.83 -8.24
N LYS A 4 42.07 -0.29 -8.77
CA LYS A 4 41.26 -1.33 -9.41
C LYS A 4 40.28 -1.93 -8.38
N THR A 5 38.98 -1.80 -8.66
CA THR A 5 37.91 -2.41 -7.86
C THR A 5 38.00 -3.94 -7.92
N GLN A 6 38.15 -4.58 -6.77
CA GLN A 6 38.23 -6.04 -6.68
C GLN A 6 36.90 -6.72 -7.04
N PRO A 7 36.93 -7.92 -7.66
CA PRO A 7 35.72 -8.65 -8.02
C PRO A 7 34.96 -9.10 -6.77
N LYS A 8 33.67 -8.71 -6.68
CA LYS A 8 32.79 -9.10 -5.58
C LYS A 8 32.47 -10.59 -5.66
N LYS A 9 32.69 -11.33 -4.57
CA LYS A 9 32.34 -12.75 -4.45
C LYS A 9 30.82 -12.96 -4.61
N PRO A 10 30.36 -14.07 -5.22
CA PRO A 10 28.94 -14.35 -5.39
C PRO A 10 28.26 -14.51 -4.03
N ARG A 11 27.21 -13.72 -3.79
CA ARG A 11 26.42 -13.77 -2.56
C ARG A 11 25.52 -15.01 -2.54
N LYS A 12 25.41 -15.66 -1.37
CA LYS A 12 24.46 -16.76 -1.15
C LYS A 12 23.02 -16.25 -1.32
N PRO A 13 22.09 -17.08 -1.82
CA PRO A 13 20.68 -16.69 -1.94
C PRO A 13 20.08 -16.47 -0.55
N LEU A 14 19.23 -15.44 -0.42
CA LEU A 14 18.59 -15.11 0.85
C LEU A 14 17.62 -16.20 1.33
N THR A 15 17.61 -16.40 2.64
CA THR A 15 16.62 -17.27 3.30
C THR A 15 15.22 -16.67 3.26
N PRO A 16 14.14 -17.47 3.40
CA PRO A 16 12.77 -16.97 3.37
C PRO A 16 12.48 -15.87 4.40
N LEU A 17 13.02 -15.98 5.62
CA LEU A 17 12.87 -14.98 6.68
C LEU A 17 13.55 -13.65 6.31
N GLN A 18 14.79 -13.72 5.79
CA GLN A 18 15.53 -12.56 5.33
C GLN A 18 14.82 -11.85 4.17
N ARG A 19 14.19 -12.60 3.25
CA ARG A 19 13.38 -12.01 2.18
C ARG A 19 12.16 -11.27 2.73
N LYS A 20 11.50 -11.81 3.76
CA LYS A 20 10.34 -11.16 4.40
C LYS A 20 10.76 -9.87 5.11
N GLN A 21 11.87 -9.88 5.83
CA GLN A 21 12.43 -8.70 6.50
C GLN A 21 12.85 -7.64 5.47
N GLN A 22 13.58 -8.03 4.42
CA GLN A 22 13.93 -7.10 3.34
C GLN A 22 12.69 -6.49 2.69
N LYS A 23 11.67 -7.30 2.39
CA LYS A 23 10.42 -6.80 1.81
C LYS A 23 9.76 -5.75 2.71
N ARG A 24 9.66 -6.00 4.02
CA ARG A 24 9.13 -5.01 4.98
C ARG A 24 9.97 -3.74 5.01
N LYS A 25 11.30 -3.86 5.03
CA LYS A 25 12.23 -2.72 4.96
C LYS A 25 12.01 -1.89 3.70
N TYR A 26 11.91 -2.53 2.53
CA TYR A 26 11.63 -1.85 1.27
C TYR A 26 10.25 -1.17 1.27
N GLU A 27 9.22 -1.79 1.83
CA GLU A 27 7.90 -1.18 1.96
C GLU A 27 7.92 0.06 2.86
N LEU A 28 8.66 0.04 3.98
CA LEU A 28 8.81 1.18 4.86
C LEU A 28 9.56 2.33 4.17
N ILE A 29 10.70 2.03 3.55
CA ILE A 29 11.48 3.01 2.77
C ILE A 29 10.59 3.60 1.68
N HIS A 30 9.87 2.77 0.92
CA HIS A 30 8.99 3.26 -0.15
C HIS A 30 7.87 4.15 0.37
N LYS A 31 7.26 3.81 1.53
CA LYS A 31 6.24 4.67 2.14
C LYS A 31 6.83 6.01 2.56
N ALA A 32 8.04 6.01 3.15
CA ALA A 32 8.73 7.23 3.55
C ALA A 32 9.10 8.08 2.33
N THR A 33 9.63 7.49 1.26
CA THR A 33 10.00 8.21 0.03
C THR A 33 8.77 8.76 -0.70
N VAL A 34 7.67 8.01 -0.76
CA VAL A 34 6.41 8.52 -1.35
C VAL A 34 5.86 9.68 -0.52
N LYS A 35 5.88 9.58 0.81
CA LYS A 35 5.46 10.69 1.68
C LYS A 35 6.35 11.91 1.49
N SER A 36 7.66 11.75 1.46
CA SER A 36 8.58 12.89 1.29
C SER A 36 8.41 13.54 -0.08
N GLN A 37 8.27 12.75 -1.15
CA GLN A 37 7.96 13.27 -2.49
C GLN A 37 6.62 14.01 -2.53
N TYR A 38 5.60 13.49 -1.87
CA TYR A 38 4.28 14.12 -1.79
C TYR A 38 4.33 15.48 -1.07
N TYR A 39 5.03 15.56 0.06
CA TYR A 39 5.20 16.86 0.74
C TYR A 39 6.04 17.84 -0.09
N LYS A 40 7.06 17.36 -0.81
CA LYS A 40 7.82 18.21 -1.75
C LYS A 40 6.92 18.77 -2.85
N THR A 41 6.00 17.97 -3.41
CA THR A 41 5.06 18.46 -4.41
C THR A 41 4.05 19.44 -3.81
N LEU A 42 3.51 19.15 -2.63
CA LEU A 42 2.61 20.09 -1.94
C LEU A 42 3.29 21.43 -1.63
N ASN A 43 4.54 21.43 -1.18
CA ASN A 43 5.27 22.66 -0.92
C ASN A 43 5.53 23.43 -2.22
N LYS A 44 5.89 22.73 -3.30
CA LYS A 44 6.07 23.34 -4.62
C LYS A 44 4.76 23.94 -5.16
N ASP A 45 3.64 23.25 -4.97
CA ASP A 45 2.30 23.72 -5.37
C ASP A 45 1.84 24.89 -4.48
N ALA A 46 2.20 24.89 -3.20
CA ALA A 46 1.95 25.99 -2.26
C ALA A 46 2.81 27.24 -2.57
N GLU A 47 4.08 27.05 -2.95
CA GLU A 47 4.98 28.10 -3.44
C GLU A 47 4.52 28.68 -4.79
N ALA A 48 3.87 27.86 -5.62
CA ALA A 48 3.25 28.31 -6.87
C ALA A 48 2.01 29.21 -6.65
N GLY A 49 1.53 29.34 -5.42
CA GLY A 49 0.85 30.55 -4.94
C GLY A 49 -0.60 30.80 -5.35
N GLU A 50 -1.24 29.92 -6.12
CA GLU A 50 -2.52 30.25 -6.79
C GLU A 50 -3.80 30.07 -5.94
N ASP A 51 -3.81 29.30 -4.84
CA ASP A 51 -5.09 28.94 -4.17
C ASP A 51 -5.14 29.19 -2.65
N THR A 52 -4.04 29.63 -2.04
CA THR A 52 -4.00 29.91 -0.59
C THR A 52 -4.26 31.40 -0.32
N PRO A 53 -5.33 31.77 0.42
CA PRO A 53 -5.65 33.16 0.68
C PRO A 53 -4.58 33.85 1.54
N ASP A 54 -4.35 35.14 1.29
CA ASP A 54 -3.19 35.89 1.82
C ASP A 54 -3.10 35.89 3.35
N TYR A 55 -4.22 35.91 4.06
CA TYR A 55 -4.23 35.85 5.53
C TYR A 55 -3.66 34.54 6.09
N VAL A 56 -3.77 33.43 5.35
CA VAL A 56 -3.20 32.13 5.75
C VAL A 56 -1.70 32.12 5.49
N LYS A 57 -1.24 32.76 4.40
CA LYS A 57 0.19 32.96 4.11
C LYS A 57 0.84 33.86 5.17
N GLU A 58 0.12 34.87 5.66
CA GLU A 58 0.62 35.75 6.72
C GLU A 58 0.70 35.05 8.08
N ILE A 59 -0.27 34.20 8.44
CA ILE A 59 -0.26 33.49 9.73
C ILE A 59 0.73 32.30 9.75
N PHE A 60 0.84 31.56 8.64
CA PHE A 60 1.60 30.29 8.60
C PHE A 60 2.85 30.32 7.72
N GLY A 61 2.98 31.32 6.84
CA GLY A 61 4.09 31.46 5.91
C GLY A 61 5.20 32.39 6.41
N THR A 62 4.92 33.26 7.39
CA THR A 62 5.98 34.03 8.06
C THR A 62 6.78 33.12 8.98
N PRO A 63 8.12 33.12 8.96
CA PRO A 63 8.91 32.43 9.96
C PRO A 63 8.51 32.95 11.35
N GLU A 64 8.24 32.03 12.28
CA GLU A 64 7.88 32.38 13.66
C GLU A 64 8.99 33.28 14.24
N ARG A 65 8.65 34.54 14.53
CA ARG A 65 9.57 35.49 15.16
C ARG A 65 9.74 35.11 16.62
N THR A 66 10.84 34.46 16.94
CA THR A 66 11.20 34.13 18.33
C THR A 66 12.04 35.24 18.95
N ILE A 67 11.88 35.46 20.25
CA ILE A 67 12.67 36.42 21.02
C ILE A 67 13.86 35.66 21.59
N ASP A 68 15.08 36.08 21.24
CA ASP A 68 16.30 35.51 21.80
C ASP A 68 16.47 35.86 23.28
N LYS A 69 17.37 35.17 23.98
CA LYS A 69 17.63 35.36 25.42
C LYS A 69 18.02 36.80 25.80
N ASP A 70 18.47 37.59 24.82
CA ASP A 70 18.83 39.00 24.95
C ASP A 70 17.69 39.97 24.60
N GLY A 71 16.48 39.46 24.35
CA GLY A 71 15.27 40.27 24.10
C GLY A 71 15.16 40.81 22.67
N ASN A 72 16.07 40.44 21.77
CA ASN A 72 16.03 40.84 20.37
C ASN A 72 15.14 39.91 19.55
N VAL A 73 14.34 40.50 18.66
CA VAL A 73 13.50 39.76 17.71
C VAL A 73 14.40 39.27 16.58
N VAL A 74 14.69 37.97 16.57
CA VAL A 74 15.48 37.33 15.52
C VAL A 74 14.52 36.53 14.65
N GLU A 75 14.60 36.74 13.34
CA GLU A 75 13.86 35.93 12.37
C GLU A 75 14.52 34.55 12.34
N LEU A 76 13.80 33.53 12.82
CA LEU A 76 14.29 32.16 12.76
C LEU A 76 14.26 31.74 11.29
N GLU A 77 15.41 31.81 10.63
CA GLU A 77 15.58 31.20 9.30
C GLU A 77 15.19 29.73 9.44
N ARG A 78 14.07 29.33 8.82
CA ARG A 78 13.80 27.91 8.57
C ARG A 78 14.90 27.47 7.61
N GLU A 79 15.98 26.94 8.16
CA GLU A 79 16.97 26.22 7.39
C GLU A 79 16.21 25.27 6.46
N ASN A 80 16.26 25.56 5.17
CA ASN A 80 15.90 24.59 4.15
C ASN A 80 16.81 23.40 4.45
N VAL A 81 16.24 22.35 5.04
CA VAL A 81 16.93 21.09 5.30
C VAL A 81 17.17 20.40 3.95
N GLU A 82 18.10 20.97 3.18
CA GLU A 82 18.88 20.31 2.14
C GLU A 82 20.15 19.74 2.79
N GLU A 83 20.02 19.00 3.89
CA GLU A 83 21.15 18.23 4.44
C GLU A 83 20.76 16.77 4.66
N GLU A 84 21.29 15.97 3.72
CA GLU A 84 21.91 14.66 3.87
C GLU A 84 21.12 13.49 4.50
N ASP A 85 21.03 12.43 3.70
CA ASP A 85 20.59 11.08 4.02
C ASP A 85 21.32 10.48 5.26
N GLN A 86 20.89 10.80 6.48
CA GLN A 86 21.24 10.02 7.66
C GLN A 86 20.20 8.91 7.90
N VAL A 87 20.64 7.67 7.68
CA VAL A 87 19.91 6.44 7.97
C VAL A 87 19.80 6.30 9.49
N PHE A 88 18.64 6.68 10.04
CA PHE A 88 18.31 6.49 11.46
C PHE A 88 18.06 5.00 11.75
N ASP A 89 18.98 4.34 12.47
CA ASP A 89 18.76 3.02 13.08
C ASP A 89 18.12 3.26 14.46
N LEU A 90 16.80 3.02 14.56
CA LEU A 90 16.00 3.25 15.76
C LEU A 90 15.45 1.92 16.28
N ASP A 91 16.33 1.08 16.83
CA ASP A 91 15.97 -0.06 17.68
C ASP A 91 15.98 0.44 19.13
N GLU A 92 14.83 0.87 19.64
CA GLU A 92 14.59 0.94 21.08
C GLU A 92 13.12 0.59 21.37
N GLU A 93 12.95 -0.56 22.00
CA GLU A 93 11.68 -1.19 22.35
C GLU A 93 10.98 -0.43 23.49
N SER A 94 9.67 -0.22 23.39
CA SER A 94 8.83 0.01 24.57
C SER A 94 7.39 -0.45 24.29
N SER A 95 7.02 -1.57 24.90
CA SER A 95 5.67 -2.13 24.93
C SER A 95 5.33 -2.37 26.40
N SER A 96 4.49 -1.49 26.97
CA SER A 96 3.95 -1.61 28.31
C SER A 96 2.43 -1.79 28.19
N GLU A 97 1.93 -2.89 28.71
CA GLU A 97 0.53 -3.28 28.75
C GLU A 97 0.26 -3.80 30.17
N GLU A 98 -0.40 -2.99 31.00
CA GLU A 98 -0.86 -3.33 32.34
C GLU A 98 -2.39 -3.40 32.34
N GLU A 99 -2.94 -4.56 32.68
CA GLU A 99 -4.35 -4.80 33.00
C GLU A 99 -4.45 -5.08 34.51
N GLU A 100 -5.12 -4.19 35.26
CA GLU A 100 -5.53 -4.42 36.65
C GLU A 100 -7.01 -4.80 36.70
N ASP A 101 -7.29 -5.99 37.27
CA ASP A 101 -8.62 -6.52 37.56
C ASP A 101 -8.91 -6.35 39.06
N GLU A 102 -9.72 -5.34 39.43
CA GLU A 102 -10.31 -5.24 40.77
C GLU A 102 -11.73 -5.83 40.78
N LYS A 103 -11.94 -6.85 41.63
CA LYS A 103 -13.26 -7.43 41.93
C LYS A 103 -13.83 -6.77 43.17
N ASP A 104 -15.00 -6.14 43.03
CA ASP A 104 -15.74 -5.48 44.10
C ASP A 104 -16.94 -6.35 44.55
N ASP A 105 -16.94 -6.72 45.83
CA ASP A 105 -17.85 -7.65 46.50
C ASP A 105 -19.15 -6.96 46.95
N ASN A 106 -20.04 -6.62 46.01
CA ASN A 106 -21.37 -6.09 46.38
C ASN A 106 -22.49 -6.50 45.40
N GLU A 107 -22.59 -7.80 45.11
CA GLU A 107 -23.40 -8.30 43.99
C GLU A 107 -24.89 -8.54 44.28
N GLU A 108 -25.35 -8.75 45.51
CA GLU A 108 -26.66 -9.40 45.69
C GLU A 108 -27.88 -8.45 45.64
N THR A 109 -27.78 -7.25 46.22
CA THR A 109 -28.86 -6.24 46.19
C THR A 109 -28.90 -5.44 44.88
N GLN A 110 -27.77 -5.31 44.18
CA GLN A 110 -27.74 -4.68 42.85
C GLN A 110 -28.33 -5.59 41.76
N ARG A 111 -28.19 -6.91 41.88
CA ARG A 111 -28.69 -7.88 40.88
C ARG A 111 -30.21 -7.88 40.73
N LEU A 112 -30.97 -7.69 41.81
CA LEU A 112 -32.44 -7.68 41.78
C LEU A 112 -33.02 -6.42 41.11
N ASN A 113 -32.49 -5.24 41.44
CA ASN A 113 -32.86 -3.98 40.78
C ASN A 113 -32.41 -3.93 39.31
N LYS A 114 -31.27 -4.55 38.98
CA LYS A 114 -30.77 -4.68 37.59
C LYS A 114 -31.64 -5.63 36.76
N ARG A 115 -32.23 -6.66 37.38
CA ARG A 115 -33.15 -7.60 36.72
C ARG A 115 -34.50 -6.96 36.39
N GLN A 116 -35.07 -6.16 37.30
CA GLN A 116 -36.32 -5.42 37.05
C GLN A 116 -36.14 -4.33 35.98
N LYS A 117 -35.04 -3.57 36.01
CA LYS A 117 -34.71 -2.59 34.95
C LYS A 117 -34.46 -3.25 33.58
N ARG A 118 -33.91 -4.47 33.54
CA ARG A 118 -33.74 -5.24 32.29
C ARG A 118 -35.08 -5.70 31.70
N LEU A 119 -36.04 -6.10 32.54
CA LEU A 119 -37.37 -6.49 32.09
C LEU A 119 -38.16 -5.29 31.55
N GLU A 120 -38.10 -4.12 32.21
CA GLU A 120 -38.70 -2.89 31.68
C GLU A 120 -38.03 -2.40 30.39
N ALA A 121 -36.70 -2.50 30.29
CA ALA A 121 -35.97 -2.13 29.07
C ALA A 121 -36.31 -3.03 27.86
N MET A 122 -36.74 -4.28 28.08
CA MET A 122 -37.20 -5.18 27.01
C MET A 122 -38.59 -4.83 26.48
N THR A 123 -39.44 -4.17 27.28
CA THR A 123 -40.80 -3.77 26.86
C THR A 123 -40.85 -2.44 26.13
N ARG A 124 -39.80 -1.61 26.25
CA ARG A 124 -39.69 -0.34 25.55
C ARG A 124 -38.99 -0.57 24.22
N LEU A 125 -39.70 -0.38 23.12
CA LEU A 125 -39.07 -0.34 21.79
C LEU A 125 -37.95 0.71 21.84
N PRO A 126 -36.68 0.33 21.61
CA PRO A 126 -35.59 1.29 21.64
C PRO A 126 -35.88 2.34 20.58
N LYS A 127 -35.76 3.62 20.97
CA LYS A 127 -35.88 4.73 20.05
C LYS A 127 -34.98 4.45 18.84
N PRO A 128 -35.46 4.62 17.60
CA PRO A 128 -34.65 4.34 16.43
C PRO A 128 -33.38 5.19 16.51
N ASN A 129 -32.23 4.53 16.36
CA ASN A 129 -30.95 5.23 16.36
C ASN A 129 -30.98 6.27 15.24
N PRO A 130 -30.80 7.57 15.55
CA PRO A 130 -30.90 8.65 14.56
C PRO A 130 -29.88 8.52 13.43
N PHE A 131 -28.81 7.75 13.63
CA PHE A 131 -27.73 7.53 12.66
C PHE A 131 -27.82 6.17 11.94
N LYS A 132 -28.88 5.38 12.14
CA LYS A 132 -29.00 4.04 11.53
C LYS A 132 -28.87 4.08 10.00
N THR A 133 -29.48 5.07 9.37
CA THR A 133 -29.40 5.28 7.91
C THR A 133 -27.97 5.61 7.48
N GLN A 134 -27.28 6.49 8.22
CA GLN A 134 -25.89 6.86 7.93
C GLN A 134 -24.93 5.67 8.10
N LEU A 135 -25.13 4.84 9.13
CA LEU A 135 -24.35 3.62 9.34
C LEU A 135 -24.54 2.63 8.18
N GLN A 136 -25.78 2.39 7.75
CA GLN A 136 -26.07 1.51 6.61
C GLN A 136 -25.45 2.01 5.30
N VAL A 137 -25.50 3.32 5.03
CA VAL A 137 -24.86 3.91 3.85
C VAL A 137 -23.34 3.74 3.91
N ARG A 138 -22.73 3.93 5.08
CA ARG A 138 -21.29 3.73 5.28
C ARG A 138 -20.89 2.27 5.08
N GLU A 139 -21.68 1.33 5.57
CA GLU A 139 -21.45 -0.11 5.40
C GLU A 139 -21.55 -0.52 3.93
N LYS A 140 -22.60 -0.08 3.22
CA LYS A 140 -22.74 -0.31 1.78
C LYS A 140 -21.53 0.22 1.01
N ARG A 141 -21.15 1.48 1.26
CA ARG A 141 -19.98 2.09 0.59
C ARG A 141 -18.67 1.33 0.85
N LYS A 142 -18.48 0.78 2.06
CA LYS A 142 -17.32 -0.06 2.38
C LYS A 142 -17.35 -1.37 1.60
N LEU A 143 -18.51 -2.01 1.54
CA LEU A 143 -18.71 -3.27 0.82
C LEU A 143 -18.50 -3.08 -0.68
N ASP A 144 -19.11 -2.05 -1.27
CA ASP A 144 -18.96 -1.71 -2.68
C ASP A 144 -17.47 -1.44 -3.02
N SER A 145 -16.76 -0.69 -2.18
CA SER A 145 -15.32 -0.43 -2.38
C SER A 145 -14.46 -1.69 -2.26
N GLN A 146 -14.84 -2.65 -1.40
CA GLN A 146 -14.14 -3.94 -1.30
C GLN A 146 -14.40 -4.78 -2.54
N GLN A 147 -15.65 -4.87 -3.00
CA GLN A 147 -16.02 -5.60 -4.22
C GLN A 147 -15.32 -5.03 -5.45
N GLU A 148 -15.32 -3.71 -5.63
CA GLU A 148 -14.62 -3.06 -6.75
C GLU A 148 -13.12 -3.38 -6.75
N LYS A 149 -12.47 -3.37 -5.59
CA LYS A 149 -11.06 -3.73 -5.46
C LYS A 149 -10.82 -5.20 -5.82
N GLU A 150 -11.69 -6.10 -5.39
CA GLU A 150 -11.58 -7.52 -5.71
C GLU A 150 -11.79 -7.78 -7.20
N GLU A 151 -12.80 -7.18 -7.81
CA GLU A 151 -13.09 -7.28 -9.23
C GLU A 151 -11.92 -6.75 -10.06
N ARG A 152 -11.37 -5.59 -9.69
CA ARG A 152 -10.19 -5.02 -10.35
C ARG A 152 -8.97 -5.93 -10.23
N GLN A 153 -8.77 -6.60 -9.09
CA GLN A 153 -7.69 -7.57 -8.93
C GLN A 153 -7.94 -8.85 -9.73
N LYS A 154 -9.19 -9.33 -9.80
CA LYS A 154 -9.57 -10.50 -10.59
C LYS A 154 -9.35 -10.24 -12.08
N SER A 155 -9.85 -9.13 -12.62
CA SER A 155 -9.66 -8.77 -14.03
C SER A 155 -8.18 -8.59 -14.38
N PHE A 156 -7.37 -8.00 -13.49
CA PHE A 156 -5.92 -7.90 -13.69
C PHE A 156 -5.24 -9.27 -13.73
N LYS A 157 -5.61 -10.19 -12.82
CA LYS A 157 -5.07 -11.56 -12.80
C LYS A 157 -5.47 -12.33 -14.05
N GLU A 158 -6.71 -12.19 -14.51
CA GLU A 158 -7.22 -12.82 -15.73
C GLU A 158 -6.52 -12.30 -16.97
N ALA A 159 -6.39 -10.98 -17.13
CA ALA A 159 -5.64 -10.38 -18.24
C ALA A 159 -4.18 -10.84 -18.25
N LYS A 160 -3.54 -10.95 -17.08
CA LYS A 160 -2.18 -11.48 -16.95
C LYS A 160 -2.10 -12.95 -17.34
N LYS A 161 -3.04 -13.80 -16.92
CA LYS A 161 -3.11 -15.22 -17.30
C LYS A 161 -3.31 -15.37 -18.81
N ALA A 162 -4.29 -14.66 -19.37
CA ALA A 162 -4.56 -14.66 -20.81
C ALA A 162 -3.33 -14.24 -21.63
N ARG A 163 -2.59 -13.21 -21.17
CA ARG A 163 -1.33 -12.81 -21.77
C ARG A 163 -0.30 -13.93 -21.74
N VAL A 164 -0.09 -14.56 -20.59
CA VAL A 164 0.87 -15.67 -20.44
C VAL A 164 0.48 -16.85 -21.32
N GLU A 165 -0.80 -17.21 -21.37
CA GLU A 165 -1.33 -18.29 -22.22
C GLU A 165 -1.13 -17.98 -23.71
N TYR A 166 -1.38 -16.75 -24.14
CA TYR A 166 -1.12 -16.31 -25.51
C TYR A 166 0.36 -16.46 -25.89
N TYR A 167 1.28 -15.96 -25.06
CA TYR A 167 2.71 -16.08 -25.36
C TYR A 167 3.21 -17.51 -25.28
N LYS A 168 2.64 -18.32 -24.38
CA LYS A 168 2.93 -19.76 -24.30
C LYS A 168 2.51 -20.47 -25.59
N GLY A 169 1.27 -20.28 -26.03
CA GLY A 169 0.76 -20.84 -27.29
C GLY A 169 1.60 -20.40 -28.49
N ARG A 170 1.91 -19.10 -28.59
CA ARG A 170 2.77 -18.56 -29.66
C ARG A 170 4.18 -19.16 -29.64
N SER A 171 4.77 -19.35 -28.46
CA SER A 171 6.10 -19.98 -28.32
C SER A 171 6.09 -21.44 -28.75
N GLU A 172 5.04 -22.19 -28.37
CA GLU A 172 4.85 -23.58 -28.76
C GLU A 172 4.66 -23.72 -30.27
N GLU A 173 3.83 -22.88 -30.89
CA GLU A 173 3.67 -22.83 -32.35
C GLU A 173 4.99 -22.51 -33.06
N ARG A 174 5.72 -21.50 -32.58
CA ARG A 174 7.04 -21.16 -33.12
C ARG A 174 8.00 -22.33 -33.02
N THR A 175 8.02 -23.02 -31.88
CA THR A 175 8.86 -24.19 -31.66
C THR A 175 8.48 -25.33 -32.61
N LYS A 176 7.19 -25.57 -32.84
CA LYS A 176 6.69 -26.58 -33.80
C LYS A 176 7.08 -26.25 -35.24
N MET A 177 7.02 -24.98 -35.65
CA MET A 177 7.41 -24.55 -37.01
C MET A 177 8.92 -24.64 -37.24
N LEU A 178 9.72 -24.34 -36.22
CA LEU A 178 11.18 -24.37 -36.27
C LEU A 178 11.78 -25.74 -35.91
N ALA A 179 10.95 -26.71 -35.56
CA ALA A 179 11.40 -28.06 -35.21
C ALA A 179 12.10 -28.71 -36.40
N LYS A 180 13.29 -29.26 -36.14
CA LYS A 180 14.13 -29.95 -37.12
C LYS A 180 14.36 -31.39 -36.71
N THR A 181 14.56 -32.27 -37.68
CA THR A 181 14.98 -33.65 -37.47
C THR A 181 16.44 -33.72 -37.02
N LYS A 182 16.92 -34.89 -36.60
CA LYS A 182 18.34 -35.11 -36.24
C LYS A 182 19.31 -34.72 -37.37
N LYS A 183 18.86 -34.77 -38.62
CA LYS A 183 19.62 -34.38 -39.82
C LYS A 183 19.49 -32.88 -40.16
N GLY A 184 18.85 -32.08 -39.30
CA GLY A 184 18.67 -30.63 -39.49
C GLY A 184 17.55 -30.24 -40.46
N GLN A 185 16.86 -31.20 -41.08
CA GLN A 185 15.75 -30.93 -42.00
C GLN A 185 14.50 -30.50 -41.22
N PRO A 186 13.69 -29.56 -41.75
CA PRO A 186 12.44 -29.18 -41.11
C PRO A 186 11.48 -30.38 -40.99
N LYS A 187 10.74 -30.45 -39.88
CA LYS A 187 9.73 -31.49 -39.68
C LYS A 187 8.48 -31.15 -40.50
N MET A 188 8.35 -31.72 -41.69
CA MET A 188 7.29 -31.39 -42.65
C MET A 188 5.87 -31.58 -42.11
N ALA A 189 5.63 -32.61 -41.28
CA ALA A 189 4.31 -32.85 -40.68
C ALA A 189 3.82 -31.65 -39.86
N SER A 190 4.65 -31.09 -38.96
CA SER A 190 4.25 -29.94 -38.15
C SER A 190 4.10 -28.66 -38.95
N GLN A 191 4.82 -28.52 -40.07
CA GLN A 191 4.66 -27.39 -40.99
C GLN A 191 3.36 -27.49 -41.80
N MET A 192 3.00 -28.70 -42.24
CA MET A 192 1.74 -28.99 -42.92
C MET A 192 0.54 -28.70 -42.01
N ASP A 193 0.56 -29.13 -40.75
CA ASP A 193 -0.52 -28.87 -39.79
C ASP A 193 -0.79 -27.36 -39.62
N VAL A 194 0.28 -26.57 -39.52
CA VAL A 194 0.17 -25.10 -39.42
C VAL A 194 -0.37 -24.49 -40.71
N LEU A 195 0.06 -24.99 -41.87
CA LEU A 195 -0.41 -24.49 -43.17
C LEU A 195 -1.90 -24.80 -43.37
N LEU A 196 -2.32 -26.03 -43.08
CA LEU A 196 -3.72 -26.46 -43.14
C LEU A 196 -4.60 -25.66 -42.17
N GLY A 197 -4.13 -25.44 -40.94
CA GLY A 197 -4.86 -24.62 -39.96
C GLY A 197 -5.04 -23.16 -40.41
N LYS A 198 -4.04 -22.58 -41.09
CA LYS A 198 -4.16 -21.24 -41.68
C LYS A 198 -5.16 -21.20 -42.82
N ILE A 199 -5.15 -22.19 -43.70
CA ILE A 199 -6.10 -22.30 -44.82
C ILE A 199 -7.53 -22.41 -44.28
N GLN A 200 -7.77 -23.32 -43.32
CA GLN A 200 -9.09 -23.48 -42.69
C GLN A 200 -9.56 -22.19 -42.01
N LYS A 201 -8.66 -21.49 -41.30
CA LYS A 201 -9.00 -20.21 -40.66
C LYS A 201 -9.25 -19.08 -41.66
N SER A 202 -8.69 -19.14 -42.87
CA SER A 202 -8.99 -18.16 -43.92
C SER A 202 -10.29 -18.44 -44.66
N MET A 203 -10.80 -19.67 -44.59
CA MET A 203 -12.06 -20.07 -45.22
C MET A 203 -13.29 -19.84 -44.32
N ASN A 204 -13.09 -19.73 -43.01
CA ASN A 204 -14.11 -19.37 -42.02
C ASN A 204 -14.05 -17.89 -41.66
#